data_AF-A0A7X2ZV26-F1
#
_entry.id   AF-A0A7X2ZV26-F1
#
_cell.length_a   1.000
_cell.length_b   1.000
_cell.length_c   1.000
_cell.angle_alpha   90.00
_cell.angle_beta   90.00
_cell.angle_gamma   90.00
#
_symmetry.space_group_name_H-M   'P 1'
#
loop_
_entity.id
_entity.type
_entity.pdbx_description
1 polymer ?
#
loop_
_entity_poly.entity_id
_entity_poly.type
_entity_poly.pdbx_seq_one_letter_code
_entity_poly.pdbx_strand_id
1 'polypeptide(L)'
;MSVMLMFTAMGHFVLTKGMTMMIPKFVPFKEVFVHLTGIFEILLAVGLLIPKLKTTSGWALIIFLLFMLPTNVYASIHNVNYQKGTFDGNGLAYLWFRIPLQILFVVWTYLSSILV
;
A
#
# COMPACT_ATOMS: atom_id res chain seq x y z
N MET A 1 -4.90 3.38 12.42
CA MET A 1 -4.72 2.49 11.24
C MET A 1 -5.89 2.56 10.28
N SER A 2 -7.13 2.25 10.68
CA SER A 2 -8.28 2.27 9.75
C SER A 2 -8.49 3.59 9.00
N VAL A 3 -8.33 4.76 9.66
CA VAL A 3 -8.43 6.07 8.99
C VAL A 3 -7.34 6.26 7.92
N MET A 4 -6.11 5.86 8.22
CA MET A 4 -4.98 5.92 7.28
C MET A 4 -5.22 4.99 6.08
N LEU A 5 -5.71 3.78 6.32
CA LEU A 5 -6.05 2.82 5.26
C LEU A 5 -7.17 3.33 4.35
N MET A 6 -8.18 4.01 4.91
CA MET A 6 -9.19 4.67 4.07
C MET A 6 -8.58 5.80 3.23
N PHE A 7 -7.64 6.55 3.79
CA PHE A 7 -6.94 7.60 3.05
C PHE A 7 -6.10 7.04 1.90
N THR A 8 -5.35 5.96 2.13
CA THR A 8 -4.58 5.28 1.07
C THR A 8 -5.50 4.64 0.04
N ALA A 9 -6.64 4.07 0.45
CA ALA A 9 -7.63 3.50 -0.44
C ALA A 9 -8.23 4.55 -1.38
N MET A 10 -8.54 5.75 -0.87
CA MET A 10 -8.97 6.87 -1.74
C MET A 10 -7.88 7.23 -2.76
N GLY A 11 -6.62 7.20 -2.34
CA GLY A 11 -5.46 7.35 -3.23
C GLY A 11 -5.53 6.41 -4.43
N HIS A 12 -5.87 5.13 -4.20
CA HIS A 12 -5.98 4.10 -5.25
C HIS A 12 -6.94 4.47 -6.39
N PHE A 13 -8.03 5.17 -6.11
CA PHE A 13 -9.00 5.60 -7.13
C PHE A 13 -8.62 6.94 -7.77
N VAL A 14 -8.06 7.86 -6.99
CA VAL A 14 -7.73 9.21 -7.48
C VAL A 14 -6.43 9.22 -8.30
N LEU A 15 -5.42 8.47 -7.86
CA LEU A 15 -4.08 8.42 -8.46
C LEU A 15 -3.85 7.15 -9.29
N THR A 16 -4.94 6.52 -9.77
CA THR A 16 -4.90 5.25 -10.52
C THR A 16 -3.83 5.25 -11.61
N LYS A 17 -3.77 6.29 -12.45
CA LYS A 17 -2.77 6.43 -13.53
C LYS A 17 -1.32 6.42 -13.04
N GLY A 18 -1.04 7.01 -11.89
CA GLY A 18 0.30 7.04 -11.32
C GLY A 18 0.72 5.70 -10.72
N MET A 19 -0.20 5.02 -10.04
CA MET A 19 0.07 3.70 -9.47
C MET A 19 0.16 2.59 -10.50
N THR A 20 -0.56 2.66 -11.62
CA THR A 20 -0.38 1.68 -12.69
C THR A 20 1.00 1.73 -13.34
N MET A 21 1.68 2.88 -13.31
CA MET A 21 3.08 2.97 -13.74
C MET A 21 4.06 2.33 -12.77
N MET A 22 3.68 2.15 -11.51
CA MET A 22 4.48 1.37 -10.54
C MET A 22 4.41 -0.13 -10.80
N ILE A 23 3.46 -0.59 -11.61
CA ILE A 23 3.32 -2.00 -11.97
C ILE A 23 4.09 -2.26 -13.28
N PRO A 24 4.91 -3.31 -13.35
CA PRO A 24 5.66 -3.65 -14.55
C PRO A 24 4.80 -3.87 -15.79
N LYS A 25 5.33 -3.56 -16.99
CA LYS A 25 4.61 -3.70 -18.29
C LYS A 25 4.14 -5.12 -18.61
N PHE A 26 4.72 -6.14 -18.01
CA PHE A 26 4.33 -7.54 -18.25
C PHE A 26 3.04 -7.95 -17.53
N VAL A 27 2.53 -7.16 -16.57
CA VAL A 27 1.27 -7.46 -15.88
C VAL A 27 0.09 -6.91 -16.68
N PRO A 28 -0.81 -7.77 -17.19
CA PRO A 28 -2.04 -7.33 -17.83
C PRO A 28 -3.02 -6.77 -16.78
N PHE A 29 -3.89 -5.84 -17.19
CA PHE A 29 -4.95 -5.27 -16.32
C PHE A 29 -4.45 -4.54 -15.05
N LYS A 30 -3.40 -3.74 -15.17
CA LYS A 30 -2.81 -2.97 -14.05
C LYS A 30 -3.81 -2.12 -13.27
N GLU A 31 -4.74 -1.47 -13.97
CA GLU A 31 -5.78 -0.63 -13.34
C GLU A 31 -6.69 -1.46 -12.42
N VAL A 32 -7.06 -2.67 -12.85
CA VAL A 32 -7.87 -3.59 -12.04
C VAL A 32 -7.13 -3.98 -10.77
N PHE A 33 -5.83 -4.29 -10.87
CA PHE A 33 -5.01 -4.58 -9.68
C PHE A 33 -4.98 -3.40 -8.70
N VAL A 34 -4.80 -2.17 -9.18
CA VAL A 34 -4.79 -0.97 -8.32
C VAL A 34 -6.15 -0.77 -7.64
N HIS A 35 -7.26 -0.99 -8.35
CA HIS A 35 -8.59 -0.93 -7.73
C HIS A 35 -8.81 -2.05 -6.71
N LEU A 36 -8.35 -3.27 -7.01
CA LEU A 36 -8.43 -4.40 -6.08
C LEU A 36 -7.64 -4.11 -4.80
N THR A 37 -6.41 -3.59 -4.89
CA THR A 37 -5.61 -3.25 -3.70
C THR A 37 -6.30 -2.16 -2.87
N GLY A 38 -6.94 -1.18 -3.50
CA GLY A 38 -7.75 -0.18 -2.80
C GLY A 38 -8.95 -0.78 -2.06
N ILE A 39 -9.67 -1.73 -2.68
CA ILE A 39 -10.78 -2.45 -2.03
C ILE A 39 -10.27 -3.29 -0.85
N PHE A 40 -9.13 -3.98 -1.02
CA PHE A 40 -8.50 -4.74 0.06
C PHE A 40 -8.15 -3.85 1.25
N GLU A 41 -7.61 -2.65 1.02
CA GLU A 41 -7.34 -1.69 2.11
C GLU A 41 -8.60 -1.28 2.87
N ILE A 42 -9.73 -1.08 2.17
CA ILE A 42 -11.03 -0.79 2.82
C ILE A 42 -11.49 -1.99 3.65
N LEU A 43 -11.40 -3.21 3.11
CA LEU A 43 -11.78 -4.42 3.83
C LEU A 43 -10.92 -4.63 5.08
N LEU A 44 -9.62 -4.40 5.00
CA LEU A 44 -8.70 -4.46 6.14
C LEU A 44 -9.00 -3.35 7.16
N ALA A 45 -9.33 -2.14 6.70
CA ALA A 45 -9.70 -1.03 7.58
C ALA A 45 -10.96 -1.35 8.40
N VAL A 46 -11.98 -1.93 7.75
CA VAL A 46 -13.22 -2.39 8.40
C VAL A 46 -12.95 -3.60 9.30
N GLY A 47 -12.15 -4.55 8.83
CA GLY A 47 -11.77 -5.75 9.61
C GLY A 47 -11.02 -5.42 10.90
N LEU A 48 -10.21 -4.36 10.90
CA LEU A 48 -9.55 -3.84 12.10
C LEU A 48 -10.50 -3.21 13.12
N LEU A 49 -11.69 -2.74 12.70
CA LEU A 49 -12.71 -2.19 13.60
C LEU A 49 -13.53 -3.29 14.28
N ILE A 50 -13.55 -4.49 13.73
CA ILE A 50 -14.32 -5.63 14.27
C ILE A 50 -13.41 -6.43 15.21
N PRO A 51 -13.69 -6.48 16.53
CA PRO A 51 -12.79 -7.12 17.51
C PRO A 51 -12.45 -8.58 17.18
N LYS A 52 -13.41 -9.34 16.65
CA LYS A 52 -13.23 -10.75 16.25
C LYS A 52 -12.29 -10.93 15.04
N LEU A 53 -12.21 -9.95 14.16
CA LEU A 53 -11.40 -10.00 12.93
C LEU A 53 -10.12 -9.17 13.04
N LYS A 54 -9.94 -8.44 14.14
CA LYS A 54 -8.82 -7.51 14.37
C LYS A 54 -7.46 -8.19 14.20
N THR A 55 -7.25 -9.34 14.84
CA THR A 55 -5.99 -10.09 14.76
C THR A 55 -5.72 -10.63 13.35
N THR A 56 -6.74 -11.22 12.71
CA THR A 56 -6.65 -11.74 11.33
C THR A 56 -6.37 -10.61 10.33
N SER A 57 -7.06 -9.48 10.48
CA SER A 57 -6.89 -8.29 9.64
C SER A 57 -5.52 -7.64 9.86
N GLY A 58 -5.01 -7.67 11.09
CA GLY A 58 -3.65 -7.21 11.40
C GLY A 58 -2.59 -8.05 10.68
N TRP A 59 -2.68 -9.38 10.73
CA TRP A 59 -1.79 -10.27 9.99
C TRP A 59 -1.91 -10.09 8.47
N ALA A 60 -3.15 -10.03 7.95
CA ALA A 60 -3.40 -9.81 6.54
C ALA A 60 -2.83 -8.46 6.06
N LEU A 61 -2.93 -7.40 6.87
CA LEU A 61 -2.36 -6.10 6.57
C LEU A 61 -0.83 -6.12 6.55
N ILE A 62 -0.19 -6.81 7.49
CA ILE A 62 1.27 -6.96 7.51
C ILE A 62 1.74 -7.68 6.24
N ILE A 63 1.09 -8.78 5.88
CA ILE A 63 1.40 -9.54 4.66
C ILE A 63 1.20 -8.64 3.44
N PHE A 64 0.08 -7.92 3.36
CA PHE A 64 -0.23 -6.99 2.27
C PHE A 64 0.86 -5.91 2.11
N LEU A 65 1.30 -5.28 3.21
CA LEU A 65 2.38 -4.30 3.17
C LEU A 65 3.68 -4.92 2.62
N LEU A 66 4.07 -6.11 3.11
CA LEU A 66 5.26 -6.80 2.61
C LEU A 66 5.17 -7.10 1.12
N PHE A 67 4.00 -7.53 0.62
CA PHE A 67 3.75 -7.76 -0.80
C PHE A 67 3.84 -6.49 -1.65
N MET A 68 3.66 -5.31 -1.06
CA MET A 68 3.81 -4.04 -1.77
C MET A 68 5.25 -3.56 -1.88
N LEU A 69 6.20 -4.12 -1.12
CA LEU A 69 7.63 -3.75 -1.20
C LEU A 69 8.21 -3.90 -2.62
N PRO A 70 8.02 -5.02 -3.34
CA PRO A 70 8.52 -5.17 -4.70
C PRO A 70 8.00 -4.09 -5.66
N THR A 71 6.71 -3.73 -5.54
CA THR A 71 6.09 -2.65 -6.32
C THR A 71 6.75 -1.29 -6.02
N ASN A 72 7.08 -1.06 -4.75
CA ASN A 72 7.72 0.18 -4.30
C ASN A 72 9.18 0.26 -4.78
N VAL A 73 9.90 -0.86 -4.74
CA VAL A 73 11.26 -0.98 -5.28
C VAL A 73 11.24 -0.76 -6.79
N TYR A 74 10.32 -1.41 -7.53
CA TYR A 74 10.18 -1.20 -8.97
C TYR A 74 9.93 0.27 -9.33
N ALA A 75 9.02 0.93 -8.61
CA ALA A 75 8.73 2.35 -8.77
C ALA A 75 9.95 3.22 -8.53
N SER A 76 10.78 2.91 -7.52
CA SER A 76 12.00 3.65 -7.23
C SER A 76 13.06 3.48 -8.32
N ILE A 77 13.25 2.27 -8.85
CA ILE A 77 14.20 1.98 -9.92
C ILE A 77 13.82 2.72 -11.20
N HIS A 78 12.52 2.84 -11.48
CA HIS A 78 11.99 3.51 -12.67
C HIS A 78 11.66 5.00 -12.43
N ASN A 79 12.04 5.57 -11.28
CA ASN A 79 11.74 6.96 -10.90
C ASN A 79 10.26 7.35 -11.12
N VAL A 80 9.32 6.44 -10.80
CA VAL A 80 7.90 6.66 -11.04
C VAL A 80 7.34 7.67 -10.03
N ASN A 81 6.82 8.79 -10.54
CA ASN A 81 6.06 9.77 -9.79
C ASN A 81 4.57 9.41 -9.84
N TYR A 82 4.10 8.68 -8.84
CA TYR A 82 2.70 8.24 -8.74
C TYR A 82 1.70 9.39 -8.49
N GLN A 83 2.15 10.57 -8.05
CA GLN A 83 1.26 11.73 -7.84
C GLN A 83 0.99 12.48 -9.15
N LYS A 84 2.02 12.67 -9.98
CA LYS A 84 1.92 13.38 -11.26
C LYS A 84 1.67 12.46 -12.45
N GLY A 85 1.87 11.17 -12.28
CA GLY A 85 1.81 10.22 -13.38
C GLY A 85 2.97 10.39 -14.37
N THR A 86 4.17 10.71 -13.89
CA THR A 86 5.37 10.95 -14.73
C THR A 86 6.55 10.10 -14.24
N PHE A 87 7.65 10.06 -14.99
CA PHE A 87 8.90 9.37 -14.61
C PHE A 87 9.94 10.30 -13.95
N ASP A 88 9.47 11.38 -13.32
CA ASP A 88 10.28 12.39 -12.63
C ASP A 88 10.10 12.30 -11.11
N GLY A 89 10.17 11.07 -10.59
CA GLY A 89 10.06 10.77 -9.16
C GLY A 89 11.42 10.77 -8.47
N ASN A 90 11.43 10.91 -7.15
CA ASN A 90 12.64 10.96 -6.33
C ASN A 90 13.43 9.63 -6.23
N GLY A 91 13.10 8.64 -7.06
CA GLY A 91 13.83 7.38 -7.18
C GLY A 91 14.09 6.66 -5.86
N LEU A 92 15.37 6.41 -5.56
CA LEU A 92 15.84 5.77 -4.34
C LEU A 92 15.53 6.55 -3.05
N ALA A 93 15.48 7.89 -3.10
CA ALA A 93 15.13 8.70 -1.93
C ALA A 93 13.69 8.45 -1.47
N TYR A 94 12.79 8.17 -2.43
CA TYR A 94 11.43 7.74 -2.11
C TYR A 94 11.41 6.40 -1.36
N LEU A 95 12.19 5.43 -1.80
CA LEU A 95 12.27 4.12 -1.15
C LEU A 95 12.84 4.24 0.28
N TRP A 96 13.85 5.08 0.47
CA TRP A 96 14.46 5.36 1.77
C TRP A 96 13.50 6.00 2.77
N PHE A 97 12.54 6.80 2.32
CA PHE A 97 11.47 7.31 3.18
C PHE A 97 10.39 6.26 3.44
N ARG A 98 10.06 5.47 2.40
CA ARG A 98 8.92 4.55 2.44
C ARG A 98 9.19 3.29 3.26
N ILE A 99 10.39 2.72 3.20
CA ILE A 99 10.73 1.50 3.96
C ILE A 99 10.62 1.74 5.48
N PRO A 100 11.23 2.77 6.08
CA PRO A 100 11.06 3.06 7.51
C PRO A 100 9.60 3.30 7.91
N LEU A 101 8.86 4.05 7.08
CA LEU A 101 7.44 4.30 7.31
C LEU A 101 6.62 3.00 7.25
N GLN A 102 6.95 2.11 6.32
CA GLN A 102 6.30 0.82 6.19
C GLN A 102 6.60 -0.09 7.38
N ILE A 103 7.84 -0.11 7.87
CA ILE A 103 8.22 -0.83 9.10
C ILE A 103 7.42 -0.28 10.28
N LEU A 104 7.32 1.04 10.41
CA LEU A 104 6.50 1.68 11.45
C LEU A 104 5.04 1.20 11.37
N PHE A 105 4.46 1.12 10.17
CA PHE A 105 3.09 0.62 10.00
C PHE A 105 2.93 -0.86 10.35
N VAL A 106 3.90 -1.70 9.99
CA VAL A 106 3.93 -3.13 10.37
C VAL A 106 3.97 -3.28 11.89
N VAL A 107 4.93 -2.61 12.55
CA VAL A 107 5.10 -2.65 14.01
C VAL A 107 3.86 -2.12 14.72
N TRP A 108 3.33 -0.99 14.27
CA TRP A 108 2.13 -0.41 14.86
C TRP A 108 0.89 -1.31 14.69
N THR A 109 0.73 -1.93 13.51
CA THR A 109 -0.36 -2.88 13.27
C THR A 109 -0.24 -4.08 14.21
N TYR A 110 0.97 -4.63 14.37
CA TYR A 110 1.24 -5.73 15.27
C TYR A 110 0.89 -5.38 16.73
N LEU A 111 1.39 -4.23 17.22
CA LEU A 111 1.12 -3.77 18.57
C LEU A 111 -0.37 -3.49 18.82
N SER A 112 -1.03 -2.80 17.88
CA SER A 112 -2.42 -2.38 18.08
C SER A 112 -3.46 -3.48 17.85
N SER A 113 -3.14 -4.50 17.03
CA SER A 113 -4.13 -5.46 16.53
C SER A 113 -3.87 -6.91 16.92
N ILE A 114 -2.62 -7.27 17.22
CA ILE A 114 -2.23 -8.64 17.55
C ILE A 114 -1.86 -8.76 19.03
N LEU A 115 -1.15 -7.77 19.58
CA LEU A 115 -0.73 -7.79 20.99
C LEU A 115 -1.86 -7.37 21.97
N VAL A 116 -2.87 -6.64 21.50
CA VAL A 116 -4.01 -6.10 22.28
C VAL A 116 -5.30 -6.87 21.98
#